data_AF-A0A484F3L9-F1
#
_entry.id   AF-A0A484F3L9-F1
#
_cell.length_a   1.000
_cell.length_b   1.000
_cell.length_c   1.000
_cell.angle_alpha   90.00
_cell.angle_beta   90.00
_cell.angle_gamma   90.00
#
_symmetry.space_group_name_H-M   'P 1'
#
loop_
_entity.id
_entity.type
_entity.pdbx_description
1 polymer ?
#
loop_
_entity_poly.entity_id
_entity_poly.type
_entity_poly.pdbx_seq_one_letter_code
_entity_poly.pdbx_strand_id
1 'polypeptide(L)'
;MASDEYQKTIDQCIAELDMIANDTSVPRNIRRSVTEIIDVLKDENQELFLRAASALKTLSDVSYDPNLPMHTGTYIWSILGKLETIPPEV
;
A
#
# COMPACT_ATOMS: atom_id res chain seq x y z
N MET A 1 -1.66 -18.56 -13.24
CA MET A 1 -3.01 -18.35 -12.66
C MET A 1 -2.93 -17.61 -11.32
N ALA A 2 -2.04 -17.96 -10.39
CA ALA A 2 -1.88 -17.21 -9.12
C ALA A 2 -1.32 -15.79 -9.30
N SER A 3 -0.40 -15.59 -10.25
CA SER A 3 0.26 -14.29 -10.50
C SER A 3 -0.72 -13.17 -10.88
N ASP A 4 -1.76 -13.48 -11.67
CA ASP A 4 -2.79 -12.51 -12.07
C ASP A 4 -3.71 -12.09 -10.91
N GLU A 5 -3.91 -12.96 -9.93
CA GLU A 5 -4.73 -12.66 -8.76
C GLU A 5 -4.00 -11.68 -7.84
N TYR A 6 -2.70 -11.89 -7.60
CA TYR A 6 -1.88 -10.97 -6.83
C TYR A 6 -1.73 -9.61 -7.51
N GLN A 7 -1.59 -9.58 -8.84
CA GLN A 7 -1.57 -8.31 -9.58
C GLN A 7 -2.87 -7.53 -9.39
N LYS A 8 -4.03 -8.18 -9.50
CA LYS A 8 -5.33 -7.52 -9.22
C LYS A 8 -5.44 -7.01 -7.80
N THR A 9 -4.92 -7.76 -6.83
CA THR A 9 -4.88 -7.32 -5.43
C THR A 9 -4.03 -6.07 -5.27
N ILE A 10 -2.86 -6.00 -5.93
CA ILE A 10 -2.04 -4.78 -5.95
C ILE A 10 -2.77 -3.62 -6.61
N ASP A 11 -3.41 -3.83 -7.75
CA ASP A 11 -4.15 -2.77 -8.46
C ASP A 11 -5.28 -2.20 -7.58
N GLN A 12 -5.98 -3.06 -6.84
CA GLN A 12 -6.97 -2.64 -5.85
C GLN A 12 -6.34 -1.84 -4.71
N CYS A 13 -5.19 -2.28 -4.19
CA CYS A 13 -4.46 -1.55 -3.15
C CYS A 13 -4.02 -0.17 -3.66
N ILE A 14 -3.52 -0.07 -4.89
CA ILE A 14 -3.15 1.20 -5.52
C ILE A 14 -4.34 2.14 -5.59
N ALA A 15 -5.52 1.65 -6.00
CA ALA A 15 -6.72 2.49 -6.08
C ALA A 15 -7.15 3.01 -4.69
N GLU A 16 -7.07 2.18 -3.65
CA GLU A 16 -7.37 2.58 -2.27
C GLU A 16 -6.36 3.59 -1.71
N LEU A 17 -5.07 3.36 -1.97
CA LEU A 17 -4.00 4.30 -1.61
C LEU A 17 -4.16 5.63 -2.34
N ASP A 18 -4.56 5.62 -3.62
CA ASP A 18 -4.73 6.85 -4.40
C ASP A 18 -5.89 7.72 -3.85
N MET A 19 -6.95 7.09 -3.34
CA MET A 19 -8.00 7.83 -2.61
C MET A 19 -7.44 8.54 -1.37
N ILE A 20 -6.57 7.88 -0.60
CA ILE A 20 -5.92 8.46 0.59
C ILE A 20 -4.95 9.59 0.19
N ALA A 21 -4.19 9.41 -0.89
CA ALA A 21 -3.24 10.41 -1.38
C ALA A 21 -3.93 11.71 -1.82
N ASN A 22 -5.15 11.61 -2.34
CA ASN A 22 -5.96 12.74 -2.78
C ASN A 22 -6.86 13.33 -1.67
N ASP A 23 -6.95 12.68 -0.51
CA ASP A 23 -7.79 13.15 0.59
C ASP A 23 -7.13 14.34 1.33
N THR A 24 -7.72 15.53 1.18
CA THR A 24 -7.23 16.75 1.83
C THR A 24 -7.32 16.74 3.37
N SER A 25 -8.10 15.83 3.95
CA SER A 25 -8.22 15.66 5.41
C SER A 25 -7.05 14.89 6.03
N VAL A 26 -6.27 14.18 5.20
CA VAL A 26 -5.12 13.39 5.62
C VAL A 26 -3.87 14.27 5.67
N PRO A 27 -3.05 14.24 6.72
CA PRO A 27 -1.81 15.02 6.81
C PRO A 27 -0.83 14.81 5.65
N ARG A 28 -0.09 15.86 5.28
CA ARG A 28 0.80 15.87 4.10
C ARG A 28 1.90 14.81 4.16
N ASN A 29 2.41 14.48 5.34
CA ASN A 29 3.39 13.40 5.55
C ASN A 29 2.80 12.06 5.13
N ILE A 30 1.59 11.73 5.58
CA ILE A 30 0.94 10.46 5.24
C ILE A 30 0.62 10.39 3.75
N ARG A 31 0.06 11.46 3.17
CA ARG A 31 -0.22 11.48 1.72
C ARG A 31 1.05 11.26 0.90
N ARG A 32 2.16 11.88 1.30
CA ARG A 32 3.45 11.69 0.64
C ARG A 32 3.93 10.23 0.73
N SER A 33 3.92 9.64 1.92
CA SER A 33 4.32 8.23 2.09
C SER A 33 3.43 7.29 1.28
N VAL A 34 2.13 7.56 1.22
CA VAL A 34 1.17 6.81 0.41
C VAL A 34 1.47 6.92 -1.08
N THR A 35 1.80 8.12 -1.58
CA THR A 35 2.24 8.28 -2.98
C THR A 35 3.52 7.51 -3.27
N GLU A 36 4.51 7.55 -2.37
CA GLU A 36 5.75 6.78 -2.53
C GLU A 36 5.48 5.27 -2.59
N ILE A 37 4.53 4.76 -1.79
CA ILE A 37 4.09 3.36 -1.85
C ILE A 37 3.44 3.03 -3.19
N ILE A 38 2.59 3.90 -3.72
CA ILE A 38 1.95 3.71 -5.04
C ILE A 38 3.00 3.59 -6.14
N ASP A 39 4.04 4.43 -6.10
CA ASP A 39 5.12 4.41 -7.09
C ASP A 39 5.90 3.09 -7.03
N VAL A 40 6.16 2.57 -5.83
CA VAL A 40 6.80 1.25 -5.64
C VAL A 40 5.93 0.11 -6.18
N LEU A 41 4.63 0.14 -5.92
CA LEU A 41 3.71 -0.89 -6.42
C LEU A 41 3.58 -0.87 -7.95
N LYS A 42 3.70 0.30 -8.57
CA LYS A 42 3.67 0.52 -10.02
C LYS A 42 5.00 0.21 -10.73
N ASP A 43 6.10 -0.01 -10.00
CA ASP A 43 7.42 -0.24 -10.62
C ASP A 43 7.49 -1.60 -11.30
N GLU A 44 7.15 -1.66 -12.59
CA GLU A 44 7.15 -2.87 -13.41
C GLU A 44 8.50 -3.60 -13.50
N ASN A 45 9.60 -2.97 -13.09
CA ASN A 45 10.94 -3.56 -13.13
C ASN A 45 11.24 -4.51 -11.97
N GLN A 46 10.46 -4.47 -10.89
CA GLN A 46 10.68 -5.31 -9.71
C GLN A 46 9.75 -6.52 -9.69
N GLU A 47 10.10 -7.59 -8.99
CA GLU A 47 9.16 -8.71 -8.80
C GLU A 47 7.95 -8.29 -7.95
N LEU A 48 6.78 -8.86 -8.27
CA LEU A 48 5.50 -8.59 -7.60
C LEU A 48 5.61 -8.67 -6.06
N PHE A 49 6.26 -9.73 -5.57
CA PHE A 49 6.51 -9.92 -4.16
C PHE A 49 7.43 -8.84 -3.56
N LEU A 50 8.49 -8.44 -4.28
CA LEU A 50 9.44 -7.45 -3.78
C LEU A 50 8.77 -6.08 -3.63
N ARG A 51 7.91 -5.71 -4.60
CA ARG A 51 7.09 -4.50 -4.52
C ARG A 51 6.14 -4.55 -3.32
N ALA A 52 5.43 -5.67 -3.14
CA ALA A 52 4.52 -5.86 -2.02
C ALA A 52 5.24 -5.78 -0.66
N ALA A 53 6.41 -6.42 -0.52
CA ALA A 53 7.20 -6.39 0.69
C ALA A 53 7.73 -4.98 1.02
N SER A 54 8.17 -4.24 0.00
CA SER A 54 8.60 -2.84 0.15
C SER A 54 7.43 -1.94 0.57
N ALA A 55 6.27 -2.10 -0.08
CA ALA A 55 5.04 -1.41 0.26
C ALA A 55 4.56 -1.70 1.69
N LEU A 56 4.56 -2.99 2.11
CA LEU A 56 4.20 -3.42 3.46
C LEU A 56 5.05 -2.72 4.52
N LYS A 57 6.37 -2.68 4.31
CA LYS A 57 7.30 -2.05 5.24
C LYS A 57 6.97 -0.56 5.42
N THR A 58 6.88 0.20 4.32
CA THR A 58 6.59 1.64 4.39
C THR A 58 5.18 1.91 4.93
N LEU A 59 4.19 1.10 4.55
CA LEU A 59 2.82 1.24 5.01
C LEU A 59 2.67 0.93 6.50
N SER A 60 3.45 -0.04 7.01
CA SER A 60 3.53 -0.35 8.43
C SER A 60 4.09 0.85 9.21
N ASP A 61 5.15 1.48 8.73
CA ASP A 61 5.70 2.70 9.35
C ASP A 61 4.65 3.83 9.42
N VAL A 62 3.84 4.00 8.36
CA VAL A 62 2.73 4.98 8.35
C VAL A 62 1.63 4.61 9.35
N SER A 63 1.37 3.32 9.56
CA SER A 63 0.35 2.84 10.50
C SER A 63 0.66 3.21 11.97
N TYR A 64 1.94 3.44 12.28
CA TYR A 64 2.41 3.88 13.60
C TYR A 64 2.47 5.41 13.74
N ASP A 65 2.14 6.19 12.71
CA ASP A 65 2.19 7.65 12.79
C ASP A 65 1.11 8.19 13.76
N PRO A 66 1.48 8.98 14.78
CA PRO A 66 0.53 9.52 15.76
C PRO A 66 -0.48 10.51 15.14
N ASN A 67 -0.21 11.04 13.95
CA ASN A 67 -1.09 11.95 13.23
C ASN A 67 -2.04 11.21 12.26
N LEU A 68 -2.01 9.87 12.22
CA LEU A 68 -2.86 9.10 11.32
C LEU A 68 -4.35 9.27 11.67
N PRO A 69 -5.19 9.77 10.74
CA PRO A 69 -6.61 9.87 10.99
C PRO A 69 -7.26 8.49 11.12
N MET A 70 -8.28 8.38 11.98
CA MET A 70 -8.94 7.11 12.29
C MET A 70 -9.54 6.44 11.05
N HIS A 71 -10.16 7.22 10.15
CA HIS A 71 -10.73 6.71 8.90
C HIS A 71 -9.63 6.14 7.98
N THR A 72 -8.48 6.84 7.87
CA THR A 72 -7.31 6.40 7.09
C THR A 72 -6.71 5.12 7.68
N GLY A 73 -6.66 5.00 9.01
CA GLY A 73 -6.16 3.81 9.69
C GLY A 73 -6.89 2.53 9.27
N THR A 74 -8.22 2.57 9.12
CA THR A 74 -9.00 1.41 8.64
C THR A 74 -8.58 0.98 7.24
N TYR A 75 -8.35 1.92 6.32
CA TYR A 75 -7.87 1.60 4.98
C TYR A 75 -6.46 1.02 5.00
N ILE A 76 -5.54 1.64 5.75
CA ILE A 76 -4.16 1.16 5.88
C ILE A 76 -4.12 -0.28 6.38
N TRP A 77 -4.88 -0.59 7.43
CA TRP A 77 -4.99 -1.96 7.96
C TRP A 77 -5.56 -2.95 6.93
N SER A 78 -6.57 -2.55 6.16
CA SER A 78 -7.12 -3.38 5.10
C SER A 78 -6.10 -3.67 4.00
N ILE A 79 -5.34 -2.67 3.59
CA ILE A 79 -4.31 -2.78 2.55
C ILE A 79 -3.13 -3.65 3.02
N LEU A 80 -2.67 -3.47 4.28
CA LEU A 80 -1.65 -4.33 4.88
C LEU A 80 -2.04 -5.81 4.78
N GLY A 81 -3.26 -6.16 5.21
CA GLY A 81 -3.74 -7.54 5.15
C GLY A 81 -3.81 -8.08 3.73
N LYS A 82 -4.18 -7.26 2.74
CA LYS A 82 -4.19 -7.65 1.31
C LYS A 82 -2.77 -7.88 0.79
N LEU A 83 -1.83 -7.01 1.10
CA LEU A 83 -0.44 -7.15 0.65
C LEU A 83 0.27 -8.34 1.32
N GLU A 84 -0.06 -8.68 2.56
CA GLU A 84 0.45 -9.89 3.25
C GLU A 84 -0.01 -11.19 2.59
N THR A 85 -1.11 -11.19 1.83
CA THR A 85 -1.56 -12.38 1.10
C THR A 85 -0.63 -12.77 -0.06
N ILE A 86 0.29 -11.89 -0.45
CA ILE A 86 1.27 -12.13 -1.52
C ILE A 86 2.47 -12.85 -0.89
N PRO A 87 2.62 -14.17 -1.08
CA PRO A 87 3.73 -14.89 -0.49
C PRO A 87 5.06 -14.49 -1.15
N PRO A 88 6.19 -14.56 -0.42
CA PRO A 88 7.50 -14.67 -1.06
C PRO A 88 7.46 -15.84 -2.02
N GLU A 89 7.77 -15.62 -3.31
CA GLU A 89 8.04 -16.74 -4.19
C GLU A 89 9.14 -17.60 -3.53
N VAL A 90 8.79 -18.86 -3.26
CA VAL A 90 9.70 -19.91 -2.77
C VAL A 90 10.16 -20.79 -3.91
#